data_AF-A0A2E2T1J0-F1
#
_entry.id   AF-A0A2E2T1J0-F1
#
_cell.length_a   1.000
_cell.length_b   1.000
_cell.length_c   1.000
_cell.angle_alpha   90.00
_cell.angle_beta   90.00
_cell.angle_gamma   90.00
#
_symmetry.space_group_name_H-M   'P 1'
#
loop_
_entity.id
_entity.type
_entity.pdbx_description
1 polymer ?
#
loop_
_entity_poly.entity_id
_entity_poly.type
_entity_poly.pdbx_seq_one_letter_code
_entity_poly.pdbx_strand_id
1 'polypeptide(L)'
;MFGMIGGFLSRWLGGGVGMVLIAAVVVIGGWLWHSATVARLEAKLAEQENITATTEANRDLWMAAAEARQQALDNIHQDMAAARAANAKLKARLAQKDDAYQELQRRIALAPAADDGPVAPVLRQVLEGLP
;
A
#
# COMPACT_ATOMS: atom_id res chain seq x y z
N MET A 1 -59.27 -61.51 9.12
CA MET A 1 -59.29 -60.66 7.90
C MET A 1 -57.96 -59.95 7.63
N PHE A 2 -56.80 -60.47 8.10
CA PHE A 2 -55.48 -59.85 7.91
C PHE A 2 -54.46 -60.75 7.16
N GLY A 3 -54.88 -61.91 6.64
CA GLY A 3 -53.97 -62.89 6.02
C GLY A 3 -53.76 -62.74 4.50
N MET A 4 -54.54 -61.92 3.79
CA MET A 4 -54.48 -61.85 2.32
C MET A 4 -53.51 -60.81 1.75
N ILE A 5 -52.99 -59.89 2.57
CA ILE A 5 -52.04 -58.86 2.09
C ILE A 5 -50.60 -59.41 2.06
N GLY A 6 -50.25 -60.37 2.95
CA GLY A 6 -48.89 -60.94 3.02
C GLY A 6 -48.49 -61.80 1.82
N GLY A 7 -49.45 -62.48 1.16
CA GLY A 7 -49.17 -63.35 0.00
C GLY A 7 -48.94 -62.60 -1.31
N PHE A 8 -49.50 -61.40 -1.47
CA PHE A 8 -49.33 -60.60 -2.69
C PHE A 8 -47.95 -59.91 -2.72
N LEU A 9 -47.52 -59.39 -1.57
CA LEU A 9 -46.18 -58.79 -1.42
C LEU A 9 -45.06 -59.83 -1.58
N SER A 10 -45.19 -61.05 -1.05
CA SER A 10 -44.13 -62.06 -1.20
C SER A 10 -44.02 -62.62 -2.63
N ARG A 11 -45.12 -62.69 -3.39
CA ARG A 11 -45.11 -63.15 -4.79
C ARG A 11 -44.65 -62.07 -5.77
N TRP A 12 -44.79 -60.79 -5.42
CA TRP A 12 -44.30 -59.66 -6.22
C TRP A 12 -42.83 -59.33 -5.92
N LEU A 13 -42.38 -59.50 -4.67
CA LEU A 13 -40.97 -59.38 -4.28
C LEU A 13 -40.13 -60.62 -4.64
N GLY A 14 -40.73 -61.81 -4.73
CA GLY A 14 -40.03 -63.06 -5.08
C GLY A 14 -39.84 -63.33 -6.57
N GLY A 15 -40.47 -62.55 -7.46
CA GLY A 15 -40.31 -62.64 -8.92
C GLY A 15 -39.50 -61.49 -9.50
N GLY A 16 -38.98 -61.65 -10.73
CA GLY A 16 -38.04 -60.71 -11.37
C GLY A 16 -38.45 -59.22 -11.38
N VAL A 17 -39.74 -58.90 -11.25
CA VAL A 17 -40.26 -57.51 -11.15
C VAL A 17 -39.81 -56.80 -9.86
N GLY A 18 -39.78 -57.50 -8.72
CA GLY A 18 -39.31 -56.91 -7.45
C GLY A 18 -37.82 -56.56 -7.48
N MET A 19 -37.00 -57.41 -8.10
CA MET A 19 -35.57 -57.16 -8.33
C MET A 19 -35.34 -55.93 -9.22
N VAL A 20 -36.13 -55.76 -10.28
CA VAL A 20 -36.02 -54.58 -11.17
C VAL A 20 -36.31 -53.28 -10.44
N LEU A 21 -37.31 -53.26 -9.54
CA LEU A 21 -37.63 -52.06 -8.77
C LEU A 21 -36.56 -51.74 -7.73
N ILE A 22 -36.01 -52.75 -7.05
CA ILE A 22 -34.87 -52.55 -6.13
C ILE A 22 -33.67 -52.02 -6.91
N ALA A 23 -33.35 -52.59 -8.06
CA ALA A 23 -32.28 -52.10 -8.93
C ALA A 23 -32.52 -50.65 -9.37
N ALA A 24 -33.75 -50.29 -9.76
CA ALA A 24 -34.10 -48.93 -10.12
C ALA A 24 -33.91 -47.95 -8.96
N VAL A 25 -34.35 -48.30 -7.75
CA VAL A 25 -34.16 -47.47 -6.55
C VAL A 25 -32.68 -47.29 -6.22
N VAL A 26 -31.87 -48.36 -6.33
CA VAL A 26 -30.42 -48.28 -6.09
C VAL A 26 -29.73 -47.40 -7.13
N VAL A 27 -30.10 -47.51 -8.40
CA VAL A 27 -29.53 -46.68 -9.48
C VAL A 27 -29.91 -45.21 -9.27
N ILE A 28 -31.18 -44.91 -8.98
CA ILE A 28 -31.65 -43.54 -8.75
C ILE A 28 -31.00 -42.96 -7.49
N GLY A 29 -30.96 -43.72 -6.40
CA GLY A 29 -30.33 -43.31 -5.15
C GLY A 29 -28.82 -43.07 -5.30
N GLY A 30 -28.12 -43.96 -6.00
CA GLY A 30 -26.71 -43.81 -6.33
C GLY A 30 -26.44 -42.59 -7.21
N TRP A 31 -27.30 -42.33 -8.20
CA TRP A 31 -27.20 -41.15 -9.05
C TRP A 31 -27.42 -39.84 -8.27
N LEU A 32 -28.44 -39.78 -7.42
CA LEU A 32 -28.71 -38.61 -6.56
C LEU A 32 -27.57 -38.36 -5.57
N TRP A 33 -27.02 -39.41 -4.98
CA TRP A 33 -25.87 -39.29 -4.09
C TRP A 33 -24.63 -38.80 -4.84
N HIS A 34 -24.37 -39.36 -6.02
CA HIS A 34 -23.26 -38.95 -6.87
C HIS A 34 -23.40 -37.49 -7.31
N SER A 35 -24.56 -37.07 -7.79
CA SER A 35 -24.82 -35.70 -8.22
C SER A 35 -24.69 -34.71 -7.07
N ALA A 36 -25.18 -35.06 -5.87
CA ALA A 36 -25.01 -34.23 -4.68
C ALA A 36 -23.54 -34.11 -4.25
N THR A 37 -22.76 -35.18 -4.42
CA THR A 37 -21.33 -35.19 -4.11
C THR A 37 -20.57 -34.31 -5.09
N VAL A 38 -20.82 -34.46 -6.39
CA VAL A 38 -20.21 -33.63 -7.45
C VAL A 38 -20.54 -32.15 -7.23
N ALA A 39 -21.80 -31.80 -7.01
CA ALA A 39 -22.21 -30.42 -6.75
C ALA A 39 -21.50 -29.82 -5.52
N ARG A 40 -21.26 -30.63 -4.48
CA ARG A 40 -20.50 -30.18 -3.29
C ARG A 40 -19.03 -29.96 -3.59
N LEU A 41 -18.40 -30.80 -4.44
CA LEU A 41 -17.01 -30.60 -4.85
C LEU A 41 -16.87 -29.36 -5.74
N GLU A 42 -17.79 -29.14 -6.68
CA GLU A 42 -17.82 -27.94 -7.52
C GLU A 42 -17.99 -26.67 -6.68
N ALA A 43 -18.89 -26.68 -5.70
CA ALA A 43 -19.07 -25.54 -4.79
C ALA A 43 -17.79 -25.23 -3.99
N LYS A 44 -17.08 -26.26 -3.50
CA LYS A 44 -15.80 -26.07 -2.80
C LYS A 44 -14.71 -25.54 -3.74
N LEU A 45 -14.68 -26.02 -4.98
CA LEU A 45 -13.70 -25.57 -5.97
C LEU A 45 -13.95 -24.10 -6.31
N ALA A 46 -15.20 -23.71 -6.56
CA ALA A 46 -15.57 -22.31 -6.79
C ALA A 46 -15.28 -21.41 -5.56
N GLU A 47 -15.47 -21.91 -4.35
CA GLU A 47 -15.09 -21.21 -3.12
C GLU A 47 -13.57 -20.99 -3.03
N GLN A 48 -12.78 -22.04 -3.30
CA GLN A 48 -11.32 -21.94 -3.32
C GLN A 48 -10.81 -20.99 -4.40
N GLU A 49 -11.35 -21.06 -5.61
CA GLU A 49 -11.00 -20.14 -6.70
C GLU A 49 -11.28 -18.68 -6.33
N ASN A 50 -12.43 -18.41 -5.69
CA ASN A 50 -12.74 -17.06 -5.20
C ASN A 50 -11.78 -16.61 -4.09
N ILE A 51 -11.41 -17.50 -3.16
CA ILE A 51 -10.42 -17.19 -2.11
C ILE A 51 -9.05 -16.90 -2.74
N THR A 52 -8.62 -17.69 -3.72
CA THR A 52 -7.35 -17.45 -4.43
C THR A 52 -7.40 -16.12 -5.17
N ALA A 53 -8.44 -15.85 -5.95
CA ALA A 53 -8.57 -14.59 -6.67
C ALA A 53 -8.59 -13.36 -5.73
N THR A 54 -9.29 -13.45 -4.60
CA THR A 54 -9.33 -12.35 -3.62
C THR A 54 -8.00 -12.16 -2.89
N THR A 55 -7.30 -13.25 -2.56
CA THR A 55 -5.98 -13.17 -1.92
C THR A 55 -4.91 -12.64 -2.87
N GLU A 56 -4.93 -13.02 -4.14
CA GLU A 56 -4.07 -12.46 -5.18
C GLU A 56 -4.31 -10.97 -5.38
N ALA A 57 -5.58 -10.56 -5.53
CA ALA A 57 -5.94 -9.15 -5.65
C ALA A 57 -5.48 -8.33 -4.43
N ASN A 58 -5.67 -8.87 -3.21
CA ASN A 58 -5.19 -8.23 -1.99
C ASN A 58 -3.66 -8.14 -1.94
N ARG A 59 -2.96 -9.21 -2.32
CA ARG A 59 -1.49 -9.20 -2.40
C ARG A 59 -1.01 -8.11 -3.35
N ASP A 60 -1.59 -8.02 -4.53
CA ASP A 60 -1.20 -7.06 -5.55
C ASP A 60 -1.48 -5.62 -5.10
N LEU A 61 -2.59 -5.37 -4.39
CA LEU A 61 -2.87 -4.08 -3.76
C LEU A 61 -1.81 -3.72 -2.70
N TRP A 62 -1.42 -4.67 -1.85
CA TRP A 62 -0.38 -4.44 -0.84
C TRP A 62 0.98 -4.18 -1.46
N MET A 63 1.34 -4.89 -2.53
CA MET A 63 2.59 -4.65 -3.27
C MET A 63 2.60 -3.26 -3.89
N ALA A 64 1.52 -2.86 -4.56
CA ALA A 64 1.39 -1.53 -5.15
C ALA A 64 1.47 -0.42 -4.09
N ALA A 65 0.81 -0.62 -2.95
CA ALA A 65 0.87 0.33 -1.83
C ALA A 65 2.29 0.43 -1.23
N ALA A 66 2.99 -0.69 -1.10
CA ALA A 66 4.37 -0.72 -0.62
C ALA A 66 5.32 0.01 -1.58
N GLU A 67 5.18 -0.25 -2.88
CA GLU A 67 5.99 0.42 -3.92
C GLU A 67 5.74 1.94 -3.93
N ALA A 68 4.47 2.37 -3.90
CA ALA A 68 4.12 3.79 -3.82
C ALA A 68 4.70 4.45 -2.55
N ARG A 69 4.68 3.74 -1.41
CA ARG A 69 5.27 4.23 -0.15
C ARG A 69 6.79 4.35 -0.25
N GLN A 70 7.44 3.39 -0.89
CA GLN A 70 8.89 3.40 -1.11
C GLN A 70 9.30 4.58 -1.99
N GLN A 71 8.62 4.78 -3.13
CA GLN A 71 8.87 5.92 -4.01
C GLN A 71 8.68 7.27 -3.27
N ALA A 72 7.65 7.38 -2.43
CA ALA A 72 7.43 8.57 -1.62
C ALA A 72 8.58 8.83 -0.63
N LEU A 73 9.12 7.79 0.01
CA LEU A 73 10.26 7.91 0.91
C LEU A 73 11.53 8.33 0.17
N ASP A 74 11.78 7.76 -1.01
CA ASP A 74 12.93 8.12 -1.84
C ASP A 74 12.87 9.59 -2.27
N ASN A 75 11.69 10.09 -2.66
CA ASN A 75 11.48 11.50 -2.98
C ASN A 75 11.76 12.40 -1.76
N ILE A 76 11.25 12.04 -0.58
CA ILE A 76 11.51 12.80 0.66
C ILE A 76 13.01 12.83 0.97
N HIS A 77 13.72 11.72 0.80
CA HIS A 77 15.17 11.68 1.02
C HIS A 77 15.93 12.58 0.04
N GLN A 78 15.53 12.59 -1.23
CA GLN A 78 16.12 13.48 -2.24
C GLN A 78 15.86 14.95 -1.90
N ASP A 79 14.62 15.29 -1.53
CA ASP A 79 14.25 16.66 -1.13
C ASP A 79 15.02 17.11 0.12
N MET A 80 15.18 16.23 1.10
CA MET A 80 15.99 16.53 2.29
C MET A 80 17.46 16.76 1.94
N ALA A 81 18.04 15.95 1.05
CA ALA A 81 19.42 16.13 0.60
C ALA A 81 19.59 17.47 -0.14
N ALA A 82 18.66 17.80 -1.04
CA ALA A 82 18.63 19.06 -1.77
C ALA A 82 18.48 20.27 -0.82
N ALA A 83 17.58 20.19 0.16
CA ALA A 83 17.37 21.22 1.16
C ALA A 83 18.61 21.44 2.04
N ARG A 84 19.28 20.36 2.46
CA ARG A 84 20.56 20.45 3.21
C ARG A 84 21.64 21.12 2.39
N ALA A 85 21.79 20.75 1.11
CA ALA A 85 22.76 21.38 0.22
C ALA A 85 22.45 22.87 -0.02
N ALA A 86 21.18 23.22 -0.21
CA ALA A 86 20.74 24.60 -0.34
C ALA A 86 21.01 25.42 0.92
N ASN A 87 20.76 24.84 2.11
CA ASN A 87 21.04 25.49 3.38
C ASN A 87 22.55 25.72 3.59
N ALA A 88 23.38 24.71 3.28
CA ALA A 88 24.83 24.85 3.34
C ALA A 88 25.34 25.96 2.39
N LYS A 89 24.81 26.01 1.17
CA LYS A 89 25.13 27.07 0.18
C LYS A 89 24.67 28.45 0.66
N LEU A 90 23.52 28.55 1.32
CA LEU A 90 23.04 29.81 1.89
C LEU A 90 23.95 30.28 3.03
N LYS A 91 24.32 29.39 3.96
CA LYS A 91 25.24 29.69 5.05
C LYS A 91 26.60 30.16 4.54
N ALA A 92 27.16 29.49 3.53
CA ALA A 92 28.42 29.90 2.92
C ALA A 92 28.33 31.31 2.30
N ARG A 93 27.22 31.64 1.64
CA ARG A 93 26.99 32.99 1.09
C ARG A 93 26.82 34.05 2.17
N LEU A 94 26.15 33.73 3.26
CA LEU A 94 26.01 34.65 4.40
C LEU A 94 27.37 34.92 5.05
N ALA A 95 28.16 33.87 5.33
CA ALA A 95 29.51 34.02 5.86
C ALA A 95 30.38 34.90 4.96
N GLN A 96 30.34 34.70 3.64
CA GLN A 96 31.08 35.55 2.70
C GLN A 96 30.64 37.02 2.75
N LYS A 97 29.34 37.28 2.96
CA LYS A 97 28.81 38.64 3.08
C LYS A 97 29.21 39.28 4.40
N ASP A 98 29.18 38.53 5.49
CA ASP A 98 29.61 38.99 6.81
C ASP A 98 31.11 39.32 6.80
N ASP A 99 31.94 38.47 6.20
CA ASP A 99 33.38 38.74 6.04
C ASP A 99 33.63 40.02 5.23
N ALA A 100 32.90 40.20 4.12
CA ALA A 100 33.01 41.39 3.30
C ALA A 100 32.54 42.65 4.04
N TYR A 101 31.50 42.54 4.85
CA TYR A 101 30.99 43.63 5.68
C TYR A 101 31.98 44.00 6.78
N GLN A 102 32.55 43.02 7.49
CA GLN A 102 33.57 43.27 8.51
C GLN A 102 34.84 43.89 7.92
N GLU A 103 35.26 43.45 6.74
CA GLU A 103 36.38 44.07 6.03
C GLU A 103 36.07 45.52 5.63
N LEU A 104 34.84 45.79 5.16
CA LEU A 104 34.41 47.16 4.86
C LEU A 104 34.40 48.03 6.12
N GLN A 105 33.85 47.55 7.24
CA GLN A 105 33.89 48.24 8.52
C GLN A 105 35.33 48.54 8.96
N ARG A 106 36.24 47.56 8.86
CA ARG A 106 37.66 47.76 9.16
C ARG A 106 38.30 48.86 8.29
N ARG A 107 37.99 48.89 7.00
CA ARG A 107 38.49 49.94 6.08
C ARG A 107 37.96 51.32 6.44
N ILE A 108 36.67 51.43 6.79
CA ILE A 108 36.05 52.68 7.21
C ILE A 108 36.69 53.18 8.52
N ALA A 109 36.88 52.29 9.50
CA ALA A 109 37.49 52.63 10.78
C ALA A 109 38.96 53.10 10.64
N LEU A 110 39.71 52.52 9.69
CA LEU A 110 41.10 52.89 9.42
C LEU A 110 41.24 54.14 8.53
N ALA A 111 40.16 54.62 7.90
CA ALA A 111 40.20 55.77 7.02
C ALA A 111 40.37 57.08 7.83
N PRO A 112 41.33 57.95 7.47
CA PRO A 112 41.57 59.20 8.18
C PRO A 112 40.37 60.15 8.05
N ALA A 113 40.05 60.86 9.13
CA ALA A 113 38.91 61.80 9.16
C ALA A 113 39.07 63.00 8.21
N ALA A 114 40.27 63.23 7.66
CA ALA A 114 40.52 64.27 6.67
C ALA A 114 39.93 63.93 5.28
N ASP A 115 39.68 62.64 4.99
CA ASP A 115 39.05 62.17 3.76
C ASP A 115 37.51 62.13 3.87
N ASP A 116 36.95 62.44 5.05
CA ASP A 116 35.51 62.54 5.25
C ASP A 116 34.97 63.83 4.62
N GLY A 117 34.21 63.70 3.53
CA GLY A 117 33.40 64.79 3.00
C GLY A 117 32.37 65.29 4.03
N PRO A 118 31.72 66.45 3.82
CA PRO A 118 30.86 67.11 4.81
C PRO A 118 29.70 66.28 5.38
N VAL A 119 29.32 65.16 4.75
CA VAL A 119 28.25 64.25 5.19
C VAL A 119 28.76 62.89 5.69
N ALA A 120 30.05 62.59 5.50
CA ALA A 120 30.67 61.31 5.85
C ALA A 120 30.75 61.03 7.37
N PRO A 121 30.89 62.00 8.29
CA PRO A 121 30.93 61.72 9.73
C PRO A 121 29.62 61.11 10.26
N VAL A 122 28.47 61.57 9.75
CA VAL A 122 27.15 61.05 10.13
C VAL A 122 26.95 59.64 9.57
N LEU A 123 27.39 59.40 8.33
CA LEU A 123 27.35 58.07 7.71
C LEU A 123 28.29 57.07 8.40
N ARG A 124 29.47 57.52 8.85
CA ARG A 124 30.42 56.70 9.62
C ARG A 124 29.81 56.28 10.96
N GLN A 125 29.21 57.21 11.70
CA GLN A 125 28.49 56.89 12.95
C GLN A 125 27.34 55.90 12.75
N VAL A 126 26.59 56.01 11.65
CA VAL A 126 25.50 55.07 11.35
C VAL A 126 26.04 53.68 10.98
N LEU A 127 27.12 53.59 10.21
CA LEU A 127 27.72 52.31 9.79
C LEU A 127 28.48 51.59 10.90
N GLU A 128 29.11 52.33 11.81
CA GLU A 128 29.79 51.78 13.00
C GLU A 128 28.80 51.41 14.12
N GLY A 129 27.61 52.02 14.14
CA GLY A 129 26.57 51.77 15.14
C GLY A 129 25.57 50.66 14.79
N LEU A 130 25.66 50.05 13.60
CA LEU A 130 24.83 48.91 13.22
C LEU A 130 25.34 47.63 13.92
N PRO A 131 24.44 46.85 14.57
CA PRO A 131 24.80 45.61 15.25
C PRO A 131 25.27 44.51 14.28
#